data_AF-A0A9W3DCH5-F1
#
_entry.id   AF-A0A9W3DCH5-F1
#
_cell.length_a   1.000
_cell.length_b   1.000
_cell.length_c   1.000
_cell.angle_alpha   90.00
_cell.angle_beta   90.00
_cell.angle_gamma   90.00
#
_symmetry.space_group_name_H-M   'P 1'
#
loop_
_entity.id
_entity.type
_entity.pdbx_description
1 polymer ?
#
loop_
_entity_poly.entity_id
_entity_poly.type
_entity_poly.pdbx_seq_one_letter_code
_entity_poly.pdbx_strand_id
1 'polypeptide(L)'
;MVTLFSVVFTFLALILIPGLFISWRLSVPISFKNILRFIMLITSLYDDEEERNEKQRDEETNVVEDEETPSGLVRELMPRHVAVIMDGNRRWAEQAGLPKSQGHEAGAKRLLEFAVLCFKLGIETVSAFAFSTENWGRHKVPQV
;
A
#
# COMPACT_ATOMS: atom_id res chain seq x y z
N MET A 1 -24.32 14.52 37.78
CA MET A 1 -24.18 13.12 37.38
C MET A 1 -24.15 13.05 35.86
N VAL A 2 -22.98 12.94 35.24
CA VAL A 2 -22.92 12.50 33.84
C VAL A 2 -23.37 11.05 33.85
N THR A 3 -24.54 10.77 33.28
CA THR A 3 -25.08 9.41 33.29
C THR A 3 -24.20 8.53 32.41
N LEU A 4 -24.00 7.27 32.81
CA LEU A 4 -23.26 6.27 32.03
C LEU A 4 -23.72 6.24 30.56
N PHE A 5 -25.00 6.51 30.33
CA PHE A 5 -25.63 6.65 29.02
C PHE A 5 -24.99 7.75 28.15
N SER A 6 -24.68 8.92 28.72
CA SER A 6 -24.03 10.02 28.02
C SER A 6 -22.60 9.68 27.63
N VAL A 7 -21.84 8.99 28.49
CA VAL A 7 -20.46 8.57 28.17
C VAL A 7 -20.48 7.57 27.01
N VAL A 8 -21.35 6.55 27.08
CA VAL A 8 -21.47 5.53 26.02
C VAL A 8 -21.85 6.15 24.69
N PHE A 9 -22.82 7.07 24.66
CA PHE A 9 -23.22 7.75 23.42
C PHE A 9 -22.10 8.61 22.83
N THR A 10 -21.32 9.28 23.68
CA THR A 10 -20.20 10.11 23.23
C THR A 10 -19.08 9.27 22.62
N PHE A 11 -18.76 8.11 23.22
CA PHE A 11 -17.80 7.16 22.64
C PHE A 11 -18.31 6.53 21.34
N LEU A 12 -19.60 6.18 21.27
CA LEU A 12 -20.20 5.63 20.05
C LEU A 12 -20.14 6.66 18.89
N ALA A 13 -20.44 7.92 19.20
CA ALA A 13 -20.38 9.02 18.23
C ALA A 13 -18.97 9.27 17.72
N LEU A 14 -17.95 9.22 18.58
CA LEU A 14 -16.54 9.38 18.18
C LEU A 14 -16.04 8.29 17.22
N ILE A 15 -16.64 7.10 17.23
CA ILE A 15 -16.28 6.00 16.33
C ILE A 15 -17.14 6.01 15.05
N LEU A 16 -18.45 6.23 15.19
CA LEU A 16 -19.40 6.14 14.09
C LEU A 16 -19.37 7.37 13.17
N ILE A 17 -19.20 8.58 13.70
CA ILE A 17 -19.22 9.81 12.90
C ILE A 17 -18.05 9.86 11.91
N PRO A 18 -16.79 9.55 12.29
CA PRO A 18 -15.69 9.45 11.33
C PRO A 18 -15.94 8.35 10.29
N GLY A 19 -16.44 7.18 10.71
CA GLY A 19 -16.75 6.06 9.81
C GLY A 19 -17.80 6.41 8.75
N LEU A 20 -18.86 7.11 9.15
CA LEU A 20 -19.90 7.61 8.25
C LEU A 20 -19.39 8.71 7.32
N PHE A 21 -18.53 9.61 7.81
CA PHE A 21 -17.95 10.69 7.00
C PHE A 21 -16.96 10.16 5.95
N ILE A 22 -16.13 9.19 6.32
CA ILE A 22 -15.19 8.50 5.43
C ILE A 22 -15.96 7.71 4.35
N SER A 23 -17.00 6.97 4.76
CA SER A 23 -17.89 6.22 3.87
C SER A 23 -18.61 7.13 2.85
N TRP A 24 -19.14 8.27 3.31
CA TRP A 24 -19.87 9.23 2.47
C TRP A 24 -18.95 9.99 1.51
N ARG A 25 -17.73 10.35 1.95
CA ARG A 25 -16.82 11.20 1.18
C ARG A 25 -16.02 10.47 0.12
N LEU A 26 -15.76 9.18 0.30
CA LEU A 26 -14.87 8.45 -0.60
C LEU A 26 -15.57 7.91 -1.84
N SER A 27 -16.87 7.60 -1.84
CA SER A 27 -17.60 6.95 -2.98
C SER A 27 -16.82 5.81 -3.66
N VAL A 28 -15.80 5.26 -3.01
CA VAL A 28 -15.08 4.07 -3.43
C VAL A 28 -15.88 2.94 -2.81
N PRO A 29 -16.48 2.03 -3.60
CA PRO A 29 -17.05 0.84 -3.02
C PRO A 29 -15.88 0.06 -2.42
N ILE A 30 -15.68 0.21 -1.12
CA ILE A 30 -14.71 -0.55 -0.36
C ILE A 30 -15.22 -1.99 -0.39
N SER A 31 -14.83 -2.71 -1.44
CA SER A 31 -15.18 -4.10 -1.60
C SER A 31 -14.42 -4.86 -0.53
N PHE A 32 -15.14 -5.30 0.50
CA PHE A 32 -14.57 -6.10 1.58
C PHE A 32 -13.82 -7.31 1.01
N LYS A 33 -14.27 -7.87 -0.11
CA LYS A 33 -13.57 -8.94 -0.83
C LYS A 33 -12.20 -8.52 -1.38
N ASN A 34 -12.04 -7.28 -1.82
CA ASN A 34 -10.76 -6.77 -2.34
C ASN A 34 -9.82 -6.40 -1.20
N ILE A 35 -10.33 -5.84 -0.09
CA ILE A 35 -9.55 -5.64 1.13
C ILE A 35 -9.10 -6.98 1.69
N LEU A 36 -10.01 -7.94 1.80
CA LEU A 36 -9.70 -9.26 2.35
C LEU A 36 -8.72 -10.01 1.45
N ARG A 37 -8.83 -9.88 0.12
CA ARG A 37 -7.82 -10.39 -0.83
C ARG A 37 -6.47 -9.68 -0.70
N PHE A 38 -6.46 -8.37 -0.50
CA PHE A 38 -5.22 -7.63 -0.29
C PHE A 38 -4.55 -8.03 1.02
N ILE A 39 -5.32 -8.15 2.11
CA ILE A 39 -4.84 -8.64 3.40
C ILE A 39 -4.35 -10.08 3.23
N MET A 40 -5.14 -10.99 2.62
CA MET A 40 -4.70 -12.37 2.36
C MET A 40 -3.43 -12.43 1.51
N LEU A 41 -3.29 -11.58 0.49
CA LEU A 41 -2.08 -11.52 -0.33
C LEU A 41 -0.89 -11.08 0.51
N ILE A 42 -1.03 -10.01 1.30
CA ILE A 42 0.03 -9.53 2.18
C ILE A 42 0.36 -10.59 3.24
N THR A 43 -0.66 -11.23 3.83
CA THR A 43 -0.51 -12.29 4.83
C THR A 43 0.14 -13.54 4.23
N SER A 44 -0.26 -13.98 3.03
CA SER A 44 0.38 -15.15 2.39
C SER A 44 1.80 -14.83 1.93
N LEU A 45 2.08 -13.59 1.52
CA LEU A 45 3.43 -13.15 1.24
C LEU A 45 4.29 -13.09 2.51
N TYR A 46 3.69 -12.77 3.67
CA TYR A 46 4.36 -12.80 4.97
C TYR A 46 4.59 -14.23 5.46
N ASP A 47 3.60 -15.12 5.36
CA ASP A 47 3.70 -16.55 5.72
C ASP A 47 4.76 -17.27 4.86
N ASP A 48 4.74 -17.04 3.53
CA ASP A 48 5.74 -17.60 2.61
C ASP A 48 7.15 -17.03 2.85
N GLU A 49 7.27 -15.84 3.43
CA GLU A 49 8.54 -15.29 3.89
C GLU A 49 8.92 -15.83 5.27
N GLU A 50 7.99 -16.05 6.18
CA GLU A 50 8.24 -16.61 7.51
C GLU A 50 8.70 -18.08 7.42
N GLU A 51 8.04 -18.91 6.61
CA GLU A 51 8.47 -20.28 6.34
C GLU A 51 9.81 -20.34 5.57
N ARG A 52 10.09 -19.37 4.69
CA ARG A 52 11.40 -19.26 4.05
C ARG A 52 12.47 -18.81 5.04
N ASN A 53 12.18 -17.83 5.87
CA ASN A 53 13.10 -17.30 6.89
C ASN A 53 13.37 -18.32 8.00
N GLU A 54 12.41 -19.20 8.33
CA GLU A 54 12.62 -20.34 9.24
C GLU A 54 13.52 -21.41 8.60
N LYS A 55 13.25 -21.81 7.35
CA LYS A 55 14.14 -22.73 6.61
C LYS A 55 15.54 -22.14 6.39
N GLN A 56 15.62 -20.82 6.20
CA GLN A 56 16.86 -20.11 5.99
C GLN A 56 17.62 -19.89 7.31
N ARG A 57 16.96 -19.73 8.46
CA ARG A 57 17.59 -19.77 9.80
C ARG A 57 18.24 -21.11 10.13
N ASP A 58 17.59 -22.20 9.72
CA ASP A 58 18.12 -23.56 9.94
C ASP A 58 19.34 -23.84 9.03
N GLU A 59 19.46 -23.14 7.89
CA GLU A 59 20.64 -23.17 7.01
C GLU A 59 21.71 -22.11 7.36
N GLU A 60 21.32 -20.94 7.90
CA GLU A 60 22.18 -19.78 8.25
C GLU A 60 23.01 -19.94 9.52
N THR A 61 22.80 -20.99 10.33
CA THR A 61 23.75 -21.30 11.42
C THR A 61 25.16 -21.62 10.91
N ASN A 62 25.38 -21.73 9.60
CA ASN A 62 26.71 -21.87 9.00
C ASN A 62 27.13 -20.81 7.97
N VAL A 63 26.27 -19.89 7.52
CA VAL A 63 26.67 -18.86 6.52
C VAL A 63 25.83 -17.60 6.70
N VAL A 64 26.25 -16.69 7.58
CA VAL A 64 25.73 -15.31 7.57
C VAL A 64 26.62 -14.50 6.64
N GLU A 65 26.19 -14.34 5.39
CA GLU A 65 26.68 -13.27 4.51
C GLU A 65 25.56 -12.22 4.42
N ASP A 66 25.88 -11.00 4.90
CA ASP A 66 25.05 -9.82 4.77
C ASP A 66 24.47 -9.70 3.34
N GLU A 67 23.15 -9.55 3.18
CA GLU A 67 22.61 -8.98 1.92
C GLU A 67 23.21 -7.56 1.79
N GLU A 68 24.37 -7.45 1.15
CA GLU A 68 25.10 -6.19 1.00
C GLU A 68 24.17 -5.16 0.38
N THR A 69 24.04 -4.02 1.07
CA THR A 69 23.37 -2.85 0.52
C THR A 69 24.02 -2.54 -0.83
N PRO A 70 23.25 -2.30 -1.92
CA PRO A 70 23.83 -2.12 -3.25
C PRO A 70 25.03 -1.18 -3.21
N SER A 71 26.14 -1.61 -3.82
CA SER A 71 27.44 -0.94 -3.70
C SER A 71 27.32 0.58 -3.91
N GLY A 72 27.64 1.35 -2.86
CA GLY A 72 27.55 2.82 -2.88
C GLY A 72 26.36 3.41 -2.13
N LEU A 73 25.46 2.60 -1.57
CA LEU A 73 24.42 3.04 -0.65
C LEU A 73 24.89 2.86 0.81
N VAL A 74 24.89 3.96 1.56
CA VAL A 74 25.18 3.96 3.00
C VAL A 74 23.87 4.02 3.74
N ARG A 75 23.59 3.03 4.59
CA ARG A 75 22.29 2.87 5.27
C ARG A 75 21.96 4.07 6.16
N GLU A 76 22.95 4.63 6.85
CA GLU A 76 22.83 5.80 7.73
C GLU A 76 22.48 7.08 6.95
N LEU A 77 22.70 7.10 5.64
CA LEU A 77 22.39 8.23 4.76
C LEU A 77 21.04 8.08 4.04
N MET A 78 20.33 6.97 4.24
CA MET A 78 19.02 6.76 3.62
C MET A 78 17.98 7.75 4.19
N PRO A 79 17.04 8.22 3.36
CA PRO A 79 15.96 9.06 3.84
C PRO A 79 15.04 8.26 4.76
N ARG A 80 14.59 8.87 5.85
CA ARG A 80 13.57 8.24 6.73
C ARG A 80 12.20 8.15 6.06
N HIS A 81 11.91 9.04 5.12
CA HIS A 81 10.61 9.12 4.44
C HIS A 81 10.78 9.41 2.94
N VAL A 82 10.16 8.60 2.10
CA VAL A 82 10.06 8.82 0.64
C VAL A 82 8.61 8.98 0.22
N ALA A 83 8.34 10.01 -0.59
CA ALA A 83 7.05 10.19 -1.25
C ALA A 83 7.18 9.87 -2.75
N VAL A 84 6.20 9.14 -3.30
CA VAL A 84 6.20 8.70 -4.71
C VAL A 84 4.88 9.02 -5.40
N ILE A 85 4.96 9.51 -6.64
CA ILE A 85 3.82 9.73 -7.52
C ILE A 85 3.82 8.65 -8.60
N MET A 86 2.78 7.80 -8.60
CA MET A 86 2.65 6.67 -9.54
C MET A 86 1.97 7.12 -10.84
N ASP A 87 2.62 7.98 -11.61
CA ASP A 87 2.11 8.42 -12.91
C ASP A 87 2.45 7.42 -14.02
N GLY A 88 1.74 7.51 -15.15
CA GLY A 88 2.07 6.79 -16.38
C GLY A 88 1.27 5.51 -16.60
N ASN A 89 0.57 4.98 -15.59
CA ASN A 89 -0.19 3.73 -15.68
C ASN A 89 -1.10 3.61 -16.92
N ARG A 90 -1.86 4.67 -17.24
CA ARG A 90 -2.73 4.69 -18.43
C ARG A 90 -1.96 4.73 -19.74
N ARG A 91 -0.91 5.55 -19.82
CA ARG A 91 -0.06 5.68 -21.02
C ARG A 91 0.67 4.37 -21.30
N TRP A 92 1.16 3.71 -20.26
CA TRP A 92 1.78 2.39 -20.36
C TRP A 92 0.82 1.35 -20.90
N ALA A 93 -0.42 1.29 -20.39
CA ALA A 93 -1.44 0.38 -20.92
C ALA A 93 -1.79 0.70 -22.38
N GLU A 94 -1.96 1.98 -22.73
CA GLU A 94 -2.26 2.42 -24.10
C GLU A 94 -1.15 2.04 -25.08
N GLN A 95 0.13 2.21 -24.71
CA GLN A 95 1.28 1.79 -25.52
C GLN A 95 1.38 0.27 -25.70
N ALA A 96 0.93 -0.49 -24.70
CA ALA A 96 0.90 -1.95 -24.75
C ALA A 96 -0.37 -2.51 -25.42
N GLY A 97 -1.31 -1.66 -25.87
CA GLY A 97 -2.60 -2.10 -26.41
C GLY A 97 -3.50 -2.77 -25.36
N LEU A 98 -3.28 -2.48 -24.08
CA LEU A 98 -3.98 -3.09 -22.94
C LEU A 98 -5.10 -2.19 -22.39
N PRO A 99 -6.11 -2.78 -21.73
CA PRO A 99 -7.09 -2.03 -20.95
C PRO A 99 -6.43 -1.18 -19.86
N LYS A 100 -6.96 0.04 -19.63
CA LYS A 100 -6.48 0.97 -18.60
C LYS A 100 -6.40 0.36 -17.20
N SER A 101 -7.32 -0.57 -16.87
CA SER A 101 -7.33 -1.30 -15.61
C SER A 101 -6.03 -2.09 -15.39
N GLN A 102 -5.50 -2.71 -16.45
CA GLN A 102 -4.23 -3.45 -16.36
C GLN A 102 -3.04 -2.53 -16.10
N GLY A 103 -3.09 -1.30 -16.60
CA GLY A 103 -2.10 -0.28 -16.25
C GLY A 103 -2.13 0.08 -14.76
N HIS A 104 -3.31 0.21 -14.17
CA HIS A 104 -3.45 0.45 -12.73
C HIS A 104 -3.00 -0.75 -11.89
N GLU A 105 -3.31 -1.97 -12.33
CA GLU A 105 -2.86 -3.21 -11.69
C GLU A 105 -1.33 -3.34 -11.72
N ALA A 106 -0.71 -3.10 -12.88
CA ALA A 106 0.74 -3.07 -13.02
C ALA A 106 1.37 -2.00 -12.11
N GLY A 107 0.79 -0.79 -12.07
CA GLY A 107 1.24 0.28 -11.17
C GLY A 107 1.17 -0.11 -9.70
N ALA A 108 0.11 -0.79 -9.27
CA ALA A 108 -0.03 -1.28 -7.90
C ALA A 108 1.04 -2.33 -7.54
N LYS A 109 1.31 -3.27 -8.46
CA LYS A 109 2.39 -4.26 -8.28
C LYS A 109 3.75 -3.58 -8.14
N ARG A 110 4.04 -2.58 -8.99
CA ARG A 110 5.30 -1.81 -8.92
C ARG A 110 5.45 -1.02 -7.63
N LEU A 111 4.36 -0.45 -7.10
CA LEU A 111 4.40 0.23 -5.82
C LEU A 111 4.77 -0.73 -4.69
N LEU A 112 4.24 -1.96 -4.71
CA LEU A 112 4.55 -2.97 -3.71
C LEU A 112 6.04 -3.36 -3.77
N GLU A 113 6.56 -3.65 -4.96
CA GLU A 113 7.99 -3.93 -5.18
C GLU A 113 8.88 -2.78 -4.67
N PHE A 114 8.48 -1.54 -4.95
CA PHE A 114 9.16 -0.34 -4.48
C PHE A 114 9.14 -0.20 -2.94
N ALA A 115 7.99 -0.46 -2.31
CA ALA A 115 7.86 -0.37 -0.86
C ALA A 115 8.72 -1.42 -0.15
N VAL A 116 8.77 -2.66 -0.68
CA VAL A 116 9.64 -3.72 -0.18
C VAL A 116 11.12 -3.31 -0.30
N LEU A 117 11.51 -2.74 -1.43
CA LEU A 117 12.88 -2.23 -1.61
C LEU A 117 13.21 -1.13 -0.59
N CYS A 118 12.31 -0.16 -0.40
CA CYS A 118 12.50 0.89 0.60
C CYS A 118 12.71 0.31 2.01
N PHE A 119 11.89 -0.68 2.38
CA PHE A 119 12.02 -1.36 3.66
C PHE A 119 13.38 -2.07 3.81
N LYS A 120 13.83 -2.80 2.78
CA LYS A 120 15.16 -3.45 2.76
C LYS A 120 16.30 -2.45 2.94
N LEU A 121 16.16 -1.25 2.35
CA LEU A 121 17.14 -0.16 2.48
C LEU A 121 17.08 0.58 3.83
N GLY A 122 16.14 0.25 4.71
CA GLY A 122 15.97 0.91 6.00
C GLY A 122 15.19 2.22 5.95
N ILE A 123 14.45 2.48 4.87
CA ILE A 123 13.54 3.63 4.76
C ILE A 123 12.28 3.33 5.56
N GLU A 124 12.03 4.13 6.59
CA GLU A 124 10.98 3.87 7.59
C GLU A 124 9.56 4.16 7.06
N THR A 125 9.41 5.10 6.13
CA THR A 125 8.08 5.55 5.68
C THR A 125 8.05 5.74 4.16
N VAL A 126 6.96 5.25 3.54
CA VAL A 126 6.65 5.51 2.13
C VAL A 126 5.26 6.12 2.01
N SER A 127 5.14 7.27 1.34
CA SER A 127 3.86 7.86 0.98
C SER A 127 3.62 7.76 -0.53
N ALA A 128 2.52 7.13 -0.92
CA ALA A 128 2.15 6.98 -2.32
C ALA A 128 1.00 7.93 -2.69
N PHE A 129 1.17 8.72 -3.75
CA PHE A 129 0.09 9.55 -4.28
C PHE A 129 -0.85 8.72 -5.15
N ALA A 130 -1.72 7.96 -4.47
CA ALA A 130 -2.62 7.00 -5.12
C ALA A 130 -3.79 7.67 -5.86
N PHE A 131 -4.26 8.83 -5.40
CA PHE A 131 -5.37 9.55 -6.00
C PHE A 131 -5.29 11.04 -5.68
N SER A 132 -5.49 11.90 -6.69
CA SER A 132 -5.44 13.35 -6.56
C SER A 132 -6.83 13.98 -6.54
N THR A 133 -6.95 15.18 -5.98
CA THR A 133 -8.20 15.97 -6.02
C THR A 133 -8.57 16.42 -7.44
N GLU A 134 -7.59 16.50 -8.33
CA GLU A 134 -7.77 16.89 -9.73
C GLU A 134 -8.36 15.74 -10.56
N ASN A 135 -8.23 14.48 -10.09
CA ASN A 135 -8.81 13.32 -10.75
C ASN A 135 -10.35 13.31 -10.74
N TRP A 136 -11.00 14.05 -9.82
CA TRP A 136 -12.46 14.16 -9.77
C TRP A 136 -13.05 14.83 -11.03
N GLY A 137 -12.29 15.67 -11.72
CA GLY A 137 -12.72 16.37 -12.95
C GLY A 137 -12.55 15.57 -14.25
N ARG A 138 -11.98 14.35 -14.20
CA ARG A 138 -11.87 13.49 -15.39
C ARG A 138 -13.25 12.95 -15.76
N HIS A 139 -14.01 13.74 -16.53
CA HIS A 139 -15.27 13.31 -17.13
C HIS A 139 -15.08 12.02 -17.97
N LYS A 140 -16.09 11.13 -17.91
CA LYS A 140 -16.21 9.98 -18.80
C LYS A 140 -16.53 10.46 -20.21
N VAL A 141 -15.53 10.95 -20.95
CA VAL A 141 -15.68 11.07 -22.40
C VAL A 141 -15.63 9.65 -22.96
N PRO A 142 -16.71 9.12 -23.57
CA PRO A 142 -16.66 7.85 -24.28
C PRO A 142 -15.56 7.98 -25.33
N GLN A 143 -14.54 7.15 -25.23
CA GLN A 143 -13.52 7.08 -26.27
C GLN A 143 -14.15 6.25 -27.38
N VAL A 144 -14.48 6.92 -28.48
CA VAL A 144 -15.01 6.35 -29.72
C VAL A 144 -13.95 5.45 -30.36
#